data_AF-A0A8E2JW07-F1
#
_entry.id   AF-A0A8E2JW07-F1
#
_cell.length_a   1.000
_cell.length_b   1.000
_cell.length_c   1.000
_cell.angle_alpha   90.00
_cell.angle_beta   90.00
_cell.angle_gamma   90.00
#
_symmetry.space_group_name_H-M   'P 1'
#
loop_
_entity.id
_entity.type
_entity.pdbx_description
1 polymer ?
#
loop_
_entity_poly.entity_id
_entity_poly.type
_entity_poly.pdbx_seq_one_letter_code
_entity_poly.pdbx_strand_id
1 'polypeptide(L)'
;LNLAAKNGREKVVELLLEAGADVNQGNALKWAAMWGWEKIVEWLLEAGANVNLNNPLESAAEGGHKKIVERLLEAGADINLGGPLWWAAAGVYEKTVERLLETGADVNWCDPLGWAAKGGHEKMVERLLEAGADVSQGNALRWAAEQGH
;
A
#
# COMPACT_ATOMS: atom_id res chain seq x y z
N LEU A 1 16.65 -14.32 4.33
CA LEU A 1 15.81 -13.21 4.84
C LEU A 1 14.40 -13.23 4.23
N ASN A 2 14.26 -13.20 2.90
CA ASN A 2 12.97 -13.16 2.19
C ASN A 2 11.88 -14.13 2.68
N LEU A 3 12.19 -15.43 2.73
CA LEU A 3 11.22 -16.45 3.18
C LEU A 3 10.85 -16.32 4.66
N ALA A 4 11.79 -15.87 5.49
CA ALA A 4 11.54 -15.63 6.91
C ALA A 4 10.59 -14.44 7.09
N ALA A 5 10.84 -13.34 6.37
CA ALA A 5 9.98 -12.16 6.35
C ALA A 5 8.57 -12.48 5.81
N LYS A 6 8.48 -13.22 4.69
CA LYS A 6 7.18 -13.62 4.12
C LYS A 6 6.32 -14.42 5.08
N ASN A 7 6.93 -15.35 5.83
CA ASN A 7 6.22 -16.25 6.72
C ASN A 7 6.10 -15.73 8.17
N GLY A 8 6.44 -14.47 8.44
CA GLY A 8 6.32 -13.90 9.79
C GLY A 8 7.27 -14.54 10.83
N ARG A 9 8.39 -15.13 10.39
CA ARG A 9 9.32 -15.87 11.27
C ARG A 9 10.24 -14.90 12.00
N GLU A 10 9.69 -14.17 12.98
CA GLU A 10 10.39 -13.11 13.72
C GLU A 10 11.80 -13.51 14.19
N LYS A 11 11.92 -14.63 14.93
CA LYS A 11 13.21 -15.07 15.47
C LYS A 11 14.24 -15.39 14.39
N VAL A 12 13.79 -15.89 13.24
CA VAL A 12 14.68 -16.21 12.11
C VAL A 12 15.09 -14.92 11.40
N VAL A 13 14.22 -13.92 11.30
CA VAL A 13 14.57 -12.60 10.77
C VAL A 13 15.64 -11.94 11.63
N GLU A 14 15.44 -11.89 12.94
CA GLU A 14 16.38 -11.31 13.89
C GLU A 14 17.78 -11.94 13.76
N LEU A 15 17.87 -13.28 13.83
CA LEU A 15 19.15 -14.01 13.68
C LEU A 15 19.83 -13.76 12.33
N LEU A 16 19.05 -13.61 11.25
CA LEU A 16 19.62 -13.34 9.93
C LEU A 16 20.15 -11.90 9.81
N LEU A 17 19.48 -10.93 10.42
CA LEU A 17 19.95 -9.55 10.47
C LEU A 17 21.22 -9.44 11.33
N GLU A 18 21.26 -10.10 12.49
CA GLU A 18 22.46 -10.20 13.33
C GLU A 18 23.65 -10.84 12.60
N ALA A 19 23.39 -11.82 11.73
CA ALA A 19 24.41 -12.47 10.92
C ALA A 19 24.90 -11.61 9.73
N GLY A 20 24.41 -10.37 9.58
CA GLY A 20 24.81 -9.46 8.51
C GLY A 20 24.18 -9.79 7.15
N ALA A 21 22.99 -10.40 7.12
CA ALA A 21 22.27 -10.60 5.87
C ALA A 21 21.97 -9.25 5.20
N ASP A 22 22.21 -9.15 3.89
CA ASP A 22 21.87 -7.96 3.12
C ASP A 22 20.35 -7.76 3.09
N VAL A 23 19.90 -6.71 3.77
CA VAL A 23 18.49 -6.34 3.92
C VAL A 23 17.83 -5.97 2.58
N ASN A 24 18.62 -5.47 1.63
CA ASN A 24 18.17 -5.03 0.32
C ASN A 24 18.24 -6.16 -0.71
N GLN A 25 18.78 -7.32 -0.35
CA GLN A 25 18.84 -8.49 -1.22
C GLN A 25 17.47 -9.21 -1.29
N GLY A 26 16.63 -8.74 -2.20
CA GLY A 26 15.35 -9.34 -2.56
C GLY A 26 14.15 -8.50 -2.14
N ASN A 27 13.16 -9.17 -1.54
CA ASN A 27 11.80 -8.66 -1.32
C ASN A 27 11.37 -8.75 0.14
N ALA A 28 12.31 -8.75 1.09
CA ALA A 28 12.00 -8.98 2.51
C ALA A 28 11.00 -7.94 3.03
N LEU A 29 11.27 -6.65 2.78
CA LEU A 29 10.41 -5.55 3.20
C LEU A 29 9.04 -5.61 2.49
N LYS A 30 9.03 -5.87 1.18
CA LYS A 30 7.79 -6.08 0.40
C LYS A 30 6.91 -7.18 1.01
N TRP A 31 7.46 -8.36 1.27
CA TRP A 31 6.70 -9.47 1.82
C TRP A 31 6.24 -9.21 3.25
N ALA A 32 7.10 -8.61 4.08
CA ALA A 32 6.72 -8.19 5.43
C ALA A 32 5.53 -7.22 5.41
N ALA A 33 5.59 -6.25 4.49
CA ALA A 33 4.54 -5.26 4.29
C ALA A 33 3.23 -5.88 3.79
N MET A 34 3.29 -6.75 2.78
CA MET A 34 2.12 -7.42 2.20
C MET A 34 1.32 -8.23 3.23
N TRP A 35 2.04 -8.94 4.11
CA TRP A 35 1.43 -9.86 5.06
C TRP A 35 1.16 -9.25 6.43
N GLY A 36 1.44 -7.96 6.63
CA GLY A 36 1.08 -7.29 7.88
C GLY A 36 2.06 -7.52 9.04
N TRP A 37 3.30 -7.93 8.75
CA TRP A 37 4.28 -8.23 9.79
C TRP A 37 4.95 -6.96 10.34
N GLU A 38 4.20 -6.16 11.10
CA GLU A 38 4.61 -4.84 11.65
C GLU A 38 6.04 -4.85 12.23
N LYS A 39 6.33 -5.77 13.14
CA LYS A 39 7.63 -5.87 13.81
C LYS A 39 8.79 -6.21 12.86
N ILE A 40 8.53 -7.06 11.86
CA ILE A 40 9.52 -7.40 10.85
C ILE A 40 9.79 -6.19 9.96
N VAL A 41 8.76 -5.42 9.60
CA VAL A 41 8.94 -4.17 8.86
C VAL A 41 9.82 -3.20 9.65
N GLU A 42 9.55 -3.01 10.95
CA GLU A 42 10.38 -2.15 11.81
C GLU A 42 11.85 -2.57 11.80
N TRP A 43 12.14 -3.84 12.06
CA TRP A 43 13.52 -4.34 12.04
C TRP A 43 14.22 -4.19 10.68
N LEU A 44 13.49 -4.41 9.58
CA LEU A 44 14.05 -4.23 8.24
C LEU A 44 14.37 -2.76 7.97
N LEU A 45 13.50 -1.83 8.38
CA LEU A 45 13.74 -0.39 8.26
C LEU A 45 14.93 0.07 9.11
N GLU A 46 15.02 -0.39 10.36
CA GLU A 46 16.15 -0.12 11.26
C GLU A 46 17.48 -0.67 10.71
N ALA A 47 17.44 -1.80 10.02
CA ALA A 47 18.59 -2.40 9.34
C ALA A 47 18.97 -1.70 8.02
N GLY A 48 18.27 -0.63 7.62
CA GLY A 48 18.58 0.16 6.43
C GLY A 48 17.98 -0.40 5.13
N ALA A 49 16.81 -1.04 5.20
CA ALA A 49 16.06 -1.42 4.01
C ALA A 49 15.68 -0.18 3.19
N ASN A 50 15.87 -0.26 1.88
CA ASN A 50 15.40 0.74 0.94
C ASN A 50 13.88 0.67 0.84
N VAL A 51 13.21 1.70 1.36
CA VAL A 51 11.75 1.82 1.46
C VAL A 51 11.03 1.84 0.12
N ASN A 52 11.72 2.15 -0.97
CA ASN A 52 11.16 2.21 -2.33
C ASN A 52 11.54 0.99 -3.17
N LEU A 53 12.39 0.09 -2.66
CA LEU A 53 12.82 -1.09 -3.42
C LEU A 53 11.69 -2.12 -3.49
N ASN A 54 11.24 -2.44 -4.70
CA ASN A 54 10.16 -3.39 -4.99
C ASN A 54 8.78 -2.99 -4.41
N ASN A 55 8.55 -1.69 -4.25
CA ASN A 55 7.27 -1.07 -3.83
C ASN A 55 6.64 -1.69 -2.56
N PRO A 56 7.28 -1.62 -1.39
CA PRO A 56 6.69 -2.11 -0.14
C PRO A 56 5.40 -1.38 0.26
N LEU A 57 5.29 -0.08 -0.05
CA LEU A 57 4.10 0.72 0.26
C LEU A 57 2.88 0.25 -0.53
N GLU A 58 3.06 -0.08 -1.80
CA GLU A 58 2.05 -0.72 -2.65
C GLU A 58 1.55 -2.02 -1.99
N SER A 59 2.47 -2.90 -1.58
CA SER A 59 2.10 -4.16 -0.94
C SER A 59 1.43 -3.99 0.42
N ALA A 60 1.83 -3.00 1.23
CA ALA A 60 1.13 -2.67 2.47
C ALA A 60 -0.31 -2.20 2.21
N ALA A 61 -0.50 -1.40 1.16
CA ALA A 61 -1.79 -0.87 0.76
C ALA A 61 -2.71 -1.96 0.17
N GLU A 62 -2.15 -2.85 -0.67
CA GLU A 62 -2.82 -4.06 -1.19
C GLU A 62 -3.25 -5.01 -0.05
N GLY A 63 -2.46 -5.09 1.03
CA GLY A 63 -2.83 -5.86 2.22
C GLY A 63 -3.74 -5.14 3.21
N GLY A 64 -4.02 -3.84 3.01
CA GLY A 64 -4.84 -3.03 3.90
C GLY A 64 -4.17 -2.67 5.23
N HIS A 65 -2.85 -2.79 5.34
CA HIS A 65 -2.11 -2.64 6.60
C HIS A 65 -1.79 -1.17 6.91
N LYS A 66 -2.78 -0.40 7.37
CA LYS A 66 -2.66 1.04 7.67
C LYS A 66 -1.39 1.40 8.47
N LYS A 67 -1.09 0.69 9.55
CA LYS A 67 0.09 1.02 10.38
C LYS A 67 1.40 0.84 9.63
N ILE A 68 1.50 -0.19 8.78
CA ILE A 68 2.69 -0.39 7.95
C ILE A 68 2.79 0.71 6.90
N VAL A 69 1.67 1.12 6.30
CA VAL A 69 1.62 2.28 5.41
C VAL A 69 2.16 3.53 6.11
N GLU A 70 1.71 3.80 7.35
CA GLU A 70 2.21 4.93 8.15
C GLU A 70 3.73 4.86 8.37
N ARG A 71 4.24 3.70 8.79
CA ARG A 71 5.68 3.52 9.04
C ARG A 71 6.53 3.63 7.77
N LEU A 72 6.04 3.16 6.63
CA LEU A 72 6.74 3.29 5.35
C LEU A 72 6.77 4.74 4.87
N LEU A 73 5.67 5.49 5.05
CA LEU A 73 5.61 6.92 4.72
C LEU A 73 6.55 7.75 5.62
N GLU A 74 6.57 7.46 6.93
CA GLU A 74 7.51 8.07 7.87
C GLU A 74 8.98 7.80 7.51
N ALA A 75 9.26 6.63 6.94
CA ALA A 75 10.59 6.24 6.46
C ALA A 75 10.92 6.80 5.06
N GLY A 76 10.06 7.63 4.46
CA GLY A 76 10.31 8.31 3.20
C GLY A 76 9.92 7.52 1.94
N ALA A 77 8.97 6.59 2.04
CA ALA A 77 8.43 5.92 0.86
C ALA A 77 7.74 6.92 -0.08
N ASP A 78 7.91 6.72 -1.39
CA ASP A 78 7.21 7.47 -2.41
C ASP A 78 5.73 7.06 -2.43
N ILE A 79 4.87 8.01 -2.07
CA ILE A 79 3.43 7.80 -1.87
C ILE A 79 2.68 7.38 -3.14
N ASN A 80 3.20 7.70 -4.33
CA ASN A 80 2.55 7.40 -5.61
C ASN A 80 3.19 6.21 -6.33
N LEU A 81 4.37 5.76 -5.89
CA LEU A 81 5.09 4.66 -6.54
C LEU A 81 4.30 3.35 -6.45
N GLY A 82 3.96 2.79 -7.62
CA GLY A 82 3.18 1.55 -7.73
C GLY A 82 1.67 1.71 -7.52
N GLY A 83 1.18 2.94 -7.31
CA GLY A 83 -0.23 3.22 -7.06
C GLY A 83 -0.81 2.62 -5.77
N PRO A 84 -0.23 2.91 -4.58
CA PRO A 84 -0.74 2.39 -3.31
C PRO A 84 -2.21 2.76 -3.05
N LEU A 85 -2.62 3.98 -3.41
CA LEU A 85 -4.00 4.44 -3.26
C LEU A 85 -4.98 3.61 -4.09
N TRP A 86 -4.60 3.26 -5.32
CA TRP A 86 -5.40 2.41 -6.20
C TRP A 86 -5.61 1.03 -5.58
N TRP A 87 -4.54 0.38 -5.09
CA TRP A 87 -4.65 -0.91 -4.41
C TRP A 87 -5.48 -0.86 -3.12
N ALA A 88 -5.31 0.19 -2.31
CA ALA A 88 -6.11 0.39 -1.11
C ALA A 88 -7.60 0.56 -1.44
N ALA A 89 -7.93 1.32 -2.49
CA ALA A 89 -9.29 1.52 -2.97
C ALA A 89 -9.89 0.24 -3.55
N ALA A 90 -9.12 -0.53 -4.33
CA ALA A 90 -9.54 -1.80 -4.89
C ALA A 90 -9.82 -2.87 -3.82
N GLY A 91 -9.06 -2.85 -2.71
CA GLY A 91 -9.30 -3.69 -1.53
C GLY A 91 -10.35 -3.15 -0.57
N VAL A 92 -10.94 -1.98 -0.85
CA VAL A 92 -11.94 -1.28 0.00
C VAL A 92 -11.41 -0.99 1.42
N TYR A 93 -10.12 -0.72 1.55
CA TYR A 93 -9.48 -0.43 2.83
C TYR A 93 -9.64 1.04 3.22
N GLU A 94 -10.85 1.43 3.62
CA GLU A 94 -11.24 2.82 3.95
C GLU A 94 -10.19 3.56 4.78
N LYS A 95 -9.75 2.99 5.90
CA LYS A 95 -8.76 3.62 6.80
C LYS A 95 -7.39 3.83 6.15
N THR A 96 -7.01 2.95 5.23
CA THR A 96 -5.73 3.05 4.52
C THR A 96 -5.84 4.11 3.41
N VAL A 97 -6.97 4.16 2.71
CA VAL A 97 -7.28 5.20 1.72
C VAL A 97 -7.29 6.57 2.37
N GLU A 98 -8.01 6.75 3.47
CA GLU A 98 -8.04 8.00 4.24
C GLU A 98 -6.62 8.46 4.59
N ARG A 99 -5.79 7.54 5.10
CA ARG A 99 -4.41 7.89 5.48
C ARG A 99 -3.54 8.27 4.28
N LEU A 100 -3.67 7.59 3.15
CA LEU A 100 -2.93 7.92 1.93
C LEU A 100 -3.34 9.28 1.39
N LEU A 101 -4.64 9.60 1.39
CA LEU A 101 -5.16 10.91 0.97
C LEU A 101 -4.69 12.03 1.92
N GLU A 102 -4.73 11.82 3.24
CA GLU A 102 -4.20 12.76 4.24
C GLU A 102 -2.70 13.05 4.05
N THR A 103 -1.94 12.08 3.52
CA THR A 103 -0.50 12.22 3.29
C THR A 103 -0.18 12.78 1.90
N GLY A 104 -1.20 13.14 1.10
CA GLY A 104 -1.03 13.78 -0.20
C GLY A 104 -0.84 12.82 -1.38
N ALA A 105 -1.39 11.60 -1.30
CA ALA A 105 -1.43 10.70 -2.45
C ALA A 105 -2.19 11.36 -3.61
N ASP A 106 -1.71 11.16 -4.85
CA ASP A 106 -2.41 11.62 -6.03
C ASP A 106 -3.69 10.78 -6.23
N VAL A 107 -4.83 11.40 -5.95
CA VAL A 107 -6.15 10.78 -6.03
C VAL A 107 -6.52 10.28 -7.43
N ASN A 108 -5.90 10.84 -8.48
CA ASN A 108 -6.19 10.51 -9.87
C ASN A 108 -5.20 9.48 -10.45
N TRP A 109 -4.13 9.15 -9.72
CA TRP A 109 -3.13 8.21 -10.18
C TRP A 109 -3.69 6.77 -10.24
N CYS A 110 -3.58 6.13 -11.40
CA CYS A 110 -4.07 4.77 -11.67
C CYS A 110 -5.61 4.57 -11.56
N ASP A 111 -6.41 5.63 -11.67
CA ASP A 111 -7.89 5.59 -11.66
C ASP A 111 -8.51 4.81 -10.47
N PRO A 112 -8.25 5.22 -9.20
CA PRO A 112 -8.86 4.60 -8.01
C PRO A 112 -10.38 4.76 -8.01
N LEU A 113 -10.87 5.89 -8.51
CA LEU A 113 -12.29 6.22 -8.60
C LEU A 113 -13.03 5.26 -9.52
N GLY A 114 -12.48 4.95 -10.69
CA GLY A 114 -13.09 4.01 -11.61
C GLY A 114 -13.23 2.63 -11.01
N TRP A 115 -12.20 2.14 -10.33
CA TRP A 115 -12.28 0.83 -9.68
C TRP A 115 -13.30 0.78 -8.55
N ALA A 116 -13.37 1.83 -7.72
CA ALA A 116 -14.40 1.94 -6.69
C ALA A 116 -15.81 1.94 -7.29
N ALA A 117 -16.03 2.68 -8.39
CA ALA A 117 -17.30 2.73 -9.11
C ALA A 117 -17.67 1.37 -9.73
N LYS A 118 -16.71 0.70 -10.37
CA LYS A 118 -16.90 -0.64 -10.97
C LYS A 118 -17.26 -1.69 -9.91
N GLY A 119 -16.70 -1.58 -8.71
CA GLY A 119 -16.99 -2.46 -7.58
C GLY A 119 -18.30 -2.13 -6.84
N GLY A 120 -18.98 -1.03 -7.19
CA GLY A 120 -20.17 -0.55 -6.46
C GLY A 120 -19.85 -0.08 -5.03
N HIS A 121 -18.62 0.36 -4.77
CA HIS A 121 -18.17 0.77 -3.45
C HIS A 121 -18.55 2.24 -3.16
N GLU A 122 -19.84 2.50 -2.95
CA GLU A 122 -20.41 3.86 -2.81
C GLU A 122 -19.63 4.75 -1.83
N LYS A 123 -19.34 4.26 -0.62
CA LYS A 123 -18.56 5.01 0.38
C LYS A 123 -17.15 5.36 -0.09
N MET A 124 -16.50 4.46 -0.82
CA MET A 124 -15.17 4.70 -1.36
C MET A 124 -15.22 5.74 -2.49
N VAL A 125 -16.24 5.68 -3.34
CA VAL A 125 -16.50 6.69 -4.37
C VAL A 125 -16.71 8.06 -3.72
N GLU A 126 -17.58 8.16 -2.71
CA GLU A 126 -17.80 9.41 -1.96
C GLU A 126 -16.48 9.98 -1.42
N ARG A 127 -15.67 9.16 -0.75
CA ARG A 127 -14.38 9.58 -0.18
C ARG A 127 -13.38 10.06 -1.24
N LEU A 128 -13.29 9.38 -2.37
CA LEU A 128 -12.39 9.77 -3.46
C LEU A 128 -12.86 11.08 -4.10
N LEU A 129 -14.16 11.29 -4.26
CA LEU A 129 -14.74 12.54 -4.76
C LEU A 129 -14.50 13.70 -3.79
N GLU A 130 -14.69 13.48 -2.48
CA GLU A 130 -14.37 14.46 -1.43
C GLU A 130 -12.88 14.87 -1.46
N ALA A 131 -11.99 13.95 -1.82
CA ALA A 131 -10.57 14.19 -1.99
C ALA A 131 -10.17 14.80 -3.35
N GLY A 132 -11.15 15.10 -4.22
CA GLY A 132 -10.92 15.77 -5.50
C GLY A 132 -10.62 14.86 -6.67
N ALA A 133 -11.07 13.60 -6.63
CA ALA A 133 -10.99 12.70 -7.80
C ALA A 133 -11.74 13.30 -9.01
N ASP A 134 -11.06 13.32 -10.15
CA ASP A 134 -11.58 13.82 -11.41
C ASP A 134 -12.44 12.74 -12.07
N VAL A 135 -13.76 12.93 -12.03
CA VAL A 135 -14.73 12.03 -12.67
C VAL A 135 -14.53 11.86 -14.18
N SER A 136 -13.87 12.82 -14.84
CA SER A 136 -13.61 12.79 -16.27
C SER A 136 -12.33 12.05 -16.64
N GLN A 137 -11.43 11.82 -15.67
CA GLN A 137 -10.23 11.03 -15.86
C GLN A 137 -10.49 9.57 -15.49
N GLY A 138 -10.25 8.68 -16.45
CA GLY A 138 -10.43 7.24 -16.26
C GLY A 138 -11.77 6.71 -16.76
N ASN A 139 -12.11 5.51 -16.31
CA ASN A 139 -13.30 4.78 -16.77
C ASN A 139 -14.46 4.83 -15.76
N ALA A 140 -14.37 5.67 -14.72
CA ALA A 140 -15.39 5.80 -13.67
C ALA A 140 -16.80 6.05 -14.21
N LEU A 141 -16.96 7.03 -15.11
CA LEU A 141 -18.25 7.32 -15.74
C LEU A 141 -18.76 6.17 -16.61
N ARG A 142 -17.85 5.47 -17.31
CA ARG A 142 -18.21 4.33 -18.16
C ARG A 142 -18.71 3.15 -17.32
N TRP A 143 -18.01 2.83 -16.24
CA TRP A 143 -18.36 1.72 -15.37
C TRP A 143 -19.59 1.99 -14.50
N ALA A 144 -19.79 3.22 -14.05
CA ALA A 144 -21.03 3.63 -13.39
C ALA A 144 -22.26 3.44 -14.32
N ALA A 145 -22.14 3.87 -15.58
CA ALA A 145 -23.19 3.71 -16.58
C ALA A 145 -23.46 2.24 -16.98
N GLU A 146 -22.43 1.38 -16.98
CA GLU A 146 -22.57 -0.05 -17.29
C GLU A 146 -23.26 -0.85 -16.16
N GLN A 147 -23.14 -0.40 -14.90
CA GLN A 147 -23.69 -1.11 -13.73
C GLN A 147 -25.07 -0.61 -13.26
N GLY A 148 -25.58 0.48 -13.85
CA GLY A 148 -26.96 0.94 -13.61
C GLY A 148 -27.22 1.56 -12.24
N HIS A 149 -26.18 2.11 -11.59
CA HIS A 149 -26.31 2.98 -10.42
C HIS A 149 -26.54 4.43 -10.83
#